data_AF-A0A290Z0M8-F1
#
_entry.id   AF-A0A290Z0M8-F1
#
_cell.length_a   1.000
_cell.length_b   1.000
_cell.length_c   1.000
_cell.angle_alpha   90.00
_cell.angle_beta   90.00
_cell.angle_gamma   90.00
#
_symmetry.space_group_name_H-M   'P 1'
#
loop_
_entity.id
_entity.type
_entity.pdbx_description
1 polymer ?
#
loop_
_entity_poly.entity_id
_entity_poly.type
_entity_poly.pdbx_seq_one_letter_code
_entity_poly.pdbx_strand_id
1 'polypeptide(L)'
;MDFPTDEEGRPVRALTTLALAVLRLLDERDQHPYEVRQRMKDEGLDRIVKVTHGALYHAFEGLAKSGLIRPVETVRDSGRPERTVYAITEEGRRVARERLRELLGAPVPEYPVYCAALAFLSLLPPEEVVARLERRVVLLESELAGVEAGYAALVEQGVAGVGVVEVRHVRAHVRTDLELTRELVEDVRSGRVTWTADAEG
;
A
#
# COMPACT_ATOMS: atom_id res chain seq x y z
N MET A 1 -15.57 1.49 17.81
CA MET A 1 -15.64 0.40 16.81
C MET A 1 -14.89 -0.76 17.45
N ASP A 2 -15.62 -1.80 17.85
CA ASP A 2 -15.07 -2.89 18.66
C ASP A 2 -14.41 -3.90 17.73
N PHE A 3 -13.12 -4.16 17.91
CA PHE A 3 -12.40 -5.16 17.13
C PHE A 3 -12.80 -6.54 17.66
N PRO A 4 -13.05 -7.55 16.80
CA PRO A 4 -13.22 -8.91 17.27
C PRO A 4 -11.99 -9.30 18.10
N THR A 5 -12.24 -9.78 19.31
CA THR A 5 -11.19 -10.18 20.25
C THR A 5 -11.00 -11.68 20.24
N ASP A 6 -9.77 -12.15 20.48
CA ASP A 6 -9.51 -13.57 20.76
C ASP A 6 -10.15 -14.01 22.09
N GLU A 7 -10.03 -15.29 22.43
CA GLU A 7 -10.56 -15.86 23.69
C GLU A 7 -10.00 -15.16 24.95
N GLU A 8 -8.90 -14.42 24.82
CA GLU A 8 -8.28 -13.62 25.87
C GLU A 8 -8.65 -12.13 25.85
N GLY A 9 -9.60 -11.70 25.01
CA GLY A 9 -10.06 -10.31 24.96
C GLY A 9 -9.05 -9.37 24.28
N ARG A 10 -8.03 -9.89 23.60
CA ARG A 10 -7.08 -9.08 22.82
C ARG A 10 -7.65 -8.87 21.43
N PRO A 11 -7.49 -7.69 20.81
CA PRO A 11 -7.89 -7.52 19.42
C PRO A 11 -7.20 -8.60 18.57
N VAL A 12 -7.98 -9.41 17.86
CA VAL A 12 -7.43 -10.31 16.85
C VAL A 12 -6.60 -9.42 15.94
N ARG A 13 -5.29 -9.67 15.88
CA ARG A 13 -4.37 -8.79 15.14
C ARG A 13 -4.86 -8.75 13.70
N ALA A 14 -5.46 -7.62 13.32
CA ALA A 14 -6.13 -7.48 12.04
C ALA A 14 -5.15 -7.87 10.92
N LEU A 15 -5.64 -8.67 9.99
CA LEU A 15 -4.87 -9.15 8.85
C LEU A 15 -4.25 -7.94 8.12
N THR A 16 -2.92 -7.93 8.00
CA THR A 16 -2.21 -6.85 7.31
C THR A 16 -2.54 -6.88 5.83
N THR A 17 -2.43 -5.73 5.13
CA THR A 17 -2.65 -5.67 3.68
C THR A 17 -1.71 -6.61 2.92
N LEU A 18 -0.48 -6.82 3.42
CA LEU A 18 0.45 -7.80 2.88
C LEU A 18 -0.06 -9.23 3.04
N ALA A 19 -0.53 -9.61 4.22
CA ALA A 19 -1.09 -10.94 4.45
C ALA A 19 -2.37 -11.16 3.64
N LEU A 20 -3.21 -10.14 3.47
CA LEU A 20 -4.38 -10.18 2.58
C LEU A 20 -3.97 -10.38 1.11
N ALA A 21 -2.93 -9.70 0.64
CA ALA A 21 -2.40 -9.90 -0.71
C ALA A 21 -1.81 -11.30 -0.92
N VAL A 22 -1.14 -11.86 0.10
CA VAL A 22 -0.69 -13.27 0.08
C VAL A 22 -1.88 -14.21 -0.05
N LEU A 23 -2.91 -14.04 0.78
CA LEU A 23 -4.12 -14.88 0.72
C LEU A 23 -4.81 -14.78 -0.64
N ARG A 24 -4.93 -13.57 -1.21
CA ARG A 24 -5.50 -13.37 -2.56
C ARG A 24 -4.73 -14.15 -3.62
N LEU A 25 -3.40 -14.12 -3.61
CA LEU A 25 -2.59 -14.83 -4.60
C LEU A 25 -2.64 -16.36 -4.41
N LEU A 26 -2.69 -16.84 -3.16
CA LEU A 26 -2.87 -18.25 -2.85
C LEU A 26 -4.28 -18.78 -3.13
N ASP A 27 -5.27 -17.89 -3.20
CA ASP A 27 -6.64 -18.22 -3.60
C ASP A 27 -6.72 -18.70 -5.06
N GLU A 28 -5.82 -18.20 -5.91
CA GLU A 28 -5.73 -18.52 -7.33
C GLU A 28 -4.95 -19.79 -7.62
N ARG A 29 -3.83 -20.02 -6.90
CA ARG A 29 -3.02 -21.24 -7.01
C ARG A 29 -2.11 -21.41 -5.80
N ASP A 30 -1.69 -22.65 -5.55
CA ASP A 30 -0.70 -22.95 -4.52
C ASP A 30 0.68 -22.44 -4.93
N GLN A 31 1.39 -21.76 -4.02
CA GLN A 31 2.65 -21.10 -4.35
C GLN A 31 3.66 -21.10 -3.21
N HIS A 32 4.95 -21.05 -3.58
CA HIS A 32 6.04 -20.75 -2.68
C HIS A 32 6.15 -19.22 -2.42
N PRO A 33 6.58 -18.76 -1.22
CA PRO A 33 6.73 -17.33 -0.91
C PRO A 33 7.52 -16.51 -1.94
N TYR A 34 8.58 -17.09 -2.52
CA TYR A 34 9.36 -16.45 -3.58
C TYR A 34 8.52 -16.15 -4.83
N GLU A 35 7.67 -17.08 -5.27
CA GLU A 35 6.80 -16.88 -6.43
C GLU A 35 5.73 -15.83 -6.13
N VAL A 36 5.17 -15.85 -4.92
CA VAL A 36 4.22 -14.81 -4.46
C VAL A 36 4.88 -13.44 -4.48
N ARG A 37 6.13 -13.32 -4.02
CA ARG A 37 6.90 -12.07 -4.11
C ARG A 37 7.07 -11.59 -5.55
N GLN A 38 7.38 -12.50 -6.47
CA GLN A 38 7.59 -12.15 -7.86
C GLN A 38 6.28 -11.67 -8.50
N ARG A 39 5.18 -12.42 -8.29
CA ARG A 39 3.85 -12.02 -8.76
C ARG A 39 3.37 -10.69 -8.20
N MET A 40 3.63 -10.41 -6.91
CA MET A 40 3.29 -9.10 -6.33
C MET A 40 3.96 -7.94 -7.08
N LYS A 41 5.17 -8.14 -7.61
CA LYS A 41 5.84 -7.13 -8.45
C LYS A 41 5.28 -7.10 -9.87
N ASP A 42 5.06 -8.27 -10.46
CA ASP A 42 4.56 -8.38 -11.83
C ASP A 42 3.14 -7.78 -11.96
N GLU A 43 2.31 -7.93 -10.92
CA GLU A 43 0.97 -7.33 -10.80
C GLU A 43 0.99 -5.90 -10.23
N GLY A 44 2.16 -5.34 -9.92
CA GLY A 44 2.31 -3.98 -9.38
C GLY A 44 1.73 -3.76 -7.97
N LEU A 45 1.46 -4.84 -7.23
CA LEU A 45 0.95 -4.79 -5.85
C LEU A 45 1.96 -4.16 -4.88
N ASP A 46 3.25 -4.16 -5.23
CA ASP A 46 4.30 -3.49 -4.45
C ASP A 46 4.18 -1.96 -4.42
N ARG A 47 3.32 -1.38 -5.27
CA ARG A 47 2.96 0.06 -5.25
C ARG A 47 1.93 0.39 -4.17
N ILE A 48 1.07 -0.56 -3.80
CA ILE A 48 -0.02 -0.36 -2.84
C ILE A 48 0.19 -1.14 -1.53
N VAL A 49 1.13 -2.09 -1.51
CA VAL A 49 1.51 -2.88 -0.35
C VAL A 49 3.03 -2.85 -0.21
N LYS A 50 3.53 -2.56 0.99
CA LYS A 50 4.96 -2.64 1.27
C LYS A 50 5.43 -4.11 1.29
N VAL A 51 6.07 -4.55 0.20
CA VAL A 51 6.59 -5.92 0.06
C VAL A 51 8.10 -5.96 0.32
N THR A 52 8.50 -6.29 1.55
CA THR A 52 9.91 -6.64 1.87
C THR A 52 10.08 -8.14 2.04
N HIS A 53 11.30 -8.66 1.86
CA HIS A 53 11.58 -10.08 2.05
C HIS A 53 11.19 -10.53 3.47
N GLY A 54 11.70 -9.84 4.50
CA GLY A 54 11.38 -10.17 5.89
C GLY A 54 9.87 -10.09 6.19
N ALA A 55 9.19 -9.02 5.75
CA ALA A 55 7.76 -8.87 6.01
C ALA A 55 6.93 -9.97 5.33
N LEU A 56 7.30 -10.38 4.11
CA LEU A 56 6.60 -11.44 3.40
C LEU A 56 6.72 -12.78 4.11
N TYR A 57 7.93 -13.17 4.49
CA TYR A 57 8.13 -14.46 5.17
C TYR A 57 7.49 -14.48 6.56
N HIS A 58 7.54 -13.37 7.30
CA HIS A 58 6.77 -13.23 8.54
C HIS A 58 5.25 -13.30 8.32
N ALA A 59 4.74 -12.77 7.20
CA ALA A 59 3.33 -12.91 6.87
C ALA A 59 2.96 -14.39 6.63
N PHE A 60 3.77 -15.14 5.87
CA PHE A 60 3.57 -16.58 5.67
C PHE A 60 3.61 -17.36 7.00
N GLU A 61 4.60 -17.09 7.85
CA GLU A 61 4.70 -17.72 9.17
C GLU A 61 3.46 -17.45 10.02
N GLY A 62 3.02 -16.19 10.09
CA GLY A 62 1.82 -15.79 10.83
C GLY A 62 0.54 -16.43 10.28
N LEU A 63 0.38 -16.44 8.94
CA LEU A 63 -0.77 -17.07 8.28
C LEU A 63 -0.81 -18.58 8.53
N ALA A 64 0.34 -19.26 8.48
CA ALA A 64 0.43 -20.71 8.70
C ALA A 64 0.15 -21.05 10.17
N LYS A 65 0.72 -20.28 11.11
CA LYS A 65 0.48 -20.44 12.55
C LYS A 65 -0.99 -20.26 12.91
N SER A 66 -1.69 -19.35 12.23
CA SER A 66 -3.12 -19.11 12.41
C SER A 66 -4.03 -20.06 11.61
N GLY A 67 -3.46 -21.07 10.92
CA GLY A 67 -4.24 -22.04 10.14
C GLY A 67 -4.92 -21.48 8.89
N LEU A 68 -4.55 -20.27 8.45
CA LEU A 68 -5.13 -19.61 7.27
C LEU A 68 -4.50 -20.11 5.97
N ILE A 69 -3.29 -20.66 6.05
CA ILE A 69 -2.61 -21.37 4.96
C ILE A 69 -2.01 -22.68 5.50
N ARG A 70 -1.77 -23.64 4.63
CA ARG A 70 -1.15 -24.92 4.97
C ARG A 70 -0.08 -25.31 3.94
N PRO A 71 1.01 -25.99 4.35
CA PRO A 71 1.94 -26.58 3.39
C PRO A 71 1.26 -27.70 2.60
N VAL A 72 1.53 -27.78 1.30
CA VAL A 72 0.99 -28.83 0.39
C VAL A 72 2.06 -29.67 -0.27
N GLU A 73 3.23 -29.09 -0.53
CA GLU A 73 4.36 -29.81 -1.11
C GLU A 73 5.67 -29.25 -0.58
N THR A 74 6.61 -30.14 -0.25
CA THR A 74 8.00 -29.77 -0.01
C THR A 74 8.83 -30.31 -1.15
N VAL A 75 9.15 -29.45 -2.12
CA VAL A 75 10.02 -29.83 -3.24
C VAL A 75 11.45 -29.90 -2.72
N ARG A 76 11.99 -31.13 -2.63
CA ARG A 76 13.41 -31.37 -2.37
C ARG A 76 14.15 -31.43 -3.70
N ASP A 77 14.76 -30.31 -4.07
CA ASP A 77 15.68 -30.26 -5.21
C ASP A 77 17.09 -30.55 -4.69
N SER A 78 17.76 -31.58 -5.24
CA SER A 78 19.07 -32.04 -4.75
C SER A 78 20.11 -30.93 -4.90
N GLY A 79 20.45 -30.25 -3.79
CA GLY A 79 21.46 -29.18 -3.72
C GLY A 79 20.92 -27.76 -3.49
N ARG A 80 19.62 -27.57 -3.27
CA ARG A 80 19.01 -26.27 -2.89
C ARG A 80 18.17 -26.40 -1.60
N PRO A 81 17.96 -25.32 -0.84
CA PRO A 81 17.11 -25.35 0.35
C PRO A 81 15.68 -25.78 0.00
N GLU A 82 15.05 -26.54 0.91
CA GLU A 82 13.68 -27.05 0.77
C GLU A 82 12.70 -25.91 0.42
N ARG A 83 11.91 -26.09 -0.64
CA ARG A 83 10.88 -25.14 -1.06
C ARG A 83 9.52 -25.64 -0.61
N THR A 84 8.95 -25.00 0.41
CA THR A 84 7.58 -25.29 0.87
C THR A 84 6.57 -24.49 0.06
N VAL A 85 5.69 -25.18 -0.66
CA VAL A 85 4.53 -24.61 -1.34
C VAL A 85 3.36 -24.57 -0.37
N TYR A 86 2.63 -23.46 -0.35
CA TYR A 86 1.48 -23.26 0.52
C TYR A 86 0.18 -23.18 -0.28
N ALA A 87 -0.90 -23.67 0.32
CA ALA A 87 -2.27 -23.50 -0.14
C ALA A 87 -3.08 -22.71 0.90
N ILE A 88 -4.04 -21.90 0.45
CA ILE A 88 -5.01 -21.25 1.35
C ILE A 88 -6.02 -22.27 1.90
N THR A 89 -6.42 -22.12 3.16
CA THR A 89 -7.48 -22.93 3.78
C THR A 89 -8.85 -22.27 3.59
N GLU A 90 -9.95 -22.98 3.83
CA GLU A 90 -11.29 -22.37 3.79
C GLU A 90 -11.42 -21.22 4.79
N GLU A 91 -10.82 -21.41 5.97
CA GLU A 91 -10.75 -20.38 7.01
C GLU A 91 -9.94 -19.15 6.53
N GLY A 92 -8.83 -19.37 5.83
CA GLY A 92 -8.07 -18.30 5.16
C GLY A 92 -8.92 -17.49 4.17
N ARG A 93 -9.74 -18.17 3.36
CA ARG A 93 -10.67 -17.50 2.42
C ARG A 93 -11.73 -16.69 3.15
N ARG A 94 -12.31 -17.23 4.23
CA ARG A 94 -13.29 -16.53 5.07
C ARG A 94 -12.71 -15.24 5.66
N VAL A 95 -11.56 -15.35 6.33
CA VAL A 95 -10.86 -14.22 6.96
C VAL A 95 -10.44 -13.16 5.95
N ALA A 96 -9.94 -13.56 4.77
CA ALA A 96 -9.59 -12.62 3.70
C ALA A 96 -10.80 -11.78 3.25
N ARG A 97 -11.96 -12.42 3.05
CA ARG A 97 -13.20 -11.74 2.66
C ARG A 97 -13.72 -10.82 3.74
N GLU A 98 -13.67 -11.24 5.01
CA GLU A 98 -14.05 -10.39 6.16
C GLU A 98 -13.16 -9.15 6.25
N ARG A 99 -11.85 -9.33 6.17
CA ARG A 99 -10.92 -8.20 6.17
C ARG A 99 -11.19 -7.24 5.02
N LEU A 100 -11.45 -7.76 3.83
CA LEU A 100 -11.79 -6.92 2.68
C LEU A 100 -13.09 -6.13 2.92
N ARG A 101 -14.13 -6.74 3.50
CA ARG A 101 -15.37 -6.04 3.84
C ARG A 101 -15.14 -4.94 4.86
N GLU A 102 -14.29 -5.16 5.87
CA GLU A 102 -13.93 -4.13 6.85
C GLU A 102 -13.25 -2.94 6.18
N LEU A 103 -12.22 -3.20 5.37
CA LEU A 103 -11.45 -2.16 4.70
C LEU A 103 -12.28 -1.34 3.70
N LEU A 104 -13.28 -1.97 3.07
CA LEU A 104 -14.20 -1.27 2.16
C LEU A 104 -15.33 -0.55 2.91
N GLY A 105 -15.74 -1.06 4.07
CA GLY A 105 -16.91 -0.59 4.80
C GLY A 105 -16.65 0.61 5.71
N ALA A 106 -15.39 0.81 6.14
CA ALA A 106 -15.03 1.91 7.02
C ALA A 106 -13.65 2.49 6.68
N PRO A 107 -13.52 3.83 6.64
CA PRO A 107 -12.20 4.46 6.60
C PRO A 107 -11.38 4.05 7.81
N VAL A 108 -10.11 3.72 7.57
CA VAL A 108 -9.12 3.53 8.62
C VAL A 108 -8.26 4.79 8.73
N PRO A 109 -7.79 5.16 9.93
CA PRO A 109 -6.85 6.27 10.07
C PRO A 109 -5.57 6.00 9.26
N GLU A 110 -5.33 6.84 8.27
CA GLU A 110 -4.06 6.92 7.57
C GLU A 110 -3.27 8.11 8.12
N TYR A 111 -1.95 7.99 8.18
CA TYR A 111 -1.06 9.06 8.61
C TYR A 111 -0.13 9.44 7.46
N PRO A 112 -0.60 10.22 6.46
CA PRO A 112 0.21 10.57 5.29
C PRO A 112 1.46 11.34 5.72
N VAL A 113 2.63 10.81 5.37
CA VAL A 113 3.93 11.40 5.74
C VAL A 113 4.06 12.83 5.21
N TYR A 114 3.52 13.10 4.02
CA TYR A 114 3.55 14.45 3.45
C TYR A 114 2.70 15.43 4.24
N CYS A 115 1.46 15.04 4.63
CA CYS A 115 0.61 15.87 5.48
C CYS A 115 1.30 16.20 6.82
N ALA A 116 1.99 15.21 7.42
CA ALA A 116 2.79 15.46 8.62
C ALA A 116 3.93 16.45 8.35
N ALA A 117 4.66 16.32 7.23
CA ALA A 117 5.71 17.27 6.87
C ALA A 117 5.19 18.70 6.67
N LEU A 118 3.99 18.86 6.09
CA LEU A 118 3.33 20.16 5.94
C LEU A 118 3.01 20.82 7.29
N ALA A 119 2.66 20.04 8.31
CA ALA A 119 2.44 20.56 9.65
C ALA A 119 3.72 21.12 10.32
N PHE A 120 4.90 20.83 9.76
CA PHE A 120 6.21 21.21 10.30
C PHE A 120 7.02 22.11 9.36
N LEU A 121 6.38 22.78 8.41
CA LEU A 121 7.08 23.67 7.45
C LEU A 121 7.90 24.78 8.11
N SER A 122 7.47 25.25 9.30
CA SER A 122 8.17 26.29 10.06
C SER A 122 9.56 25.89 10.55
N LEU A 123 9.93 24.60 10.46
CA LEU A 123 11.29 24.13 10.75
C LEU A 123 12.30 24.50 9.67
N LEU A 124 11.86 24.93 8.49
CA LEU A 124 12.70 25.32 7.36
C LEU A 124 12.41 26.76 6.94
N PRO A 125 13.39 27.50 6.39
CA PRO A 125 13.13 28.82 5.86
C PRO A 125 12.28 28.74 4.57
N PRO A 126 11.49 29.79 4.24
CA PRO A 126 10.53 29.76 3.13
C PRO A 126 11.14 29.39 1.78
N GLU A 127 12.33 29.91 1.48
CA GLU A 127 13.04 29.64 0.22
C GLU A 127 13.47 28.17 0.09
N GLU A 128 13.85 27.53 1.20
CA GLU A 128 14.13 26.09 1.18
C GLU A 128 12.85 25.30 0.98
N VAL A 129 11.75 25.68 1.64
CA VAL A 129 10.45 25.03 1.46
C VAL A 129 10.00 25.07 0.01
N VAL A 130 10.06 26.24 -0.65
CA VAL A 130 9.74 26.36 -2.08
C VAL A 130 10.59 25.41 -2.92
N ALA A 131 11.92 25.42 -2.73
CA ALA A 131 12.81 24.54 -3.50
C ALA A 131 12.51 23.04 -3.32
N ARG A 132 12.12 22.61 -2.10
CA ARG A 132 11.72 21.22 -1.82
C ARG A 132 10.37 20.87 -2.46
N LEU A 133 9.40 21.78 -2.40
CA LEU A 133 8.08 21.59 -3.00
C LEU A 133 8.17 21.54 -4.53
N GLU A 134 8.96 22.41 -5.16
CA GLU A 134 9.20 22.36 -6.61
C GLU A 134 9.83 21.04 -7.05
N ARG A 135 10.82 20.54 -6.29
CA ARG A 135 11.35 19.20 -6.54
C ARG A 135 10.28 18.12 -6.41
N ARG A 136 9.38 18.24 -5.42
CA ARG A 136 8.26 17.31 -5.25
C ARG A 136 7.28 17.38 -6.43
N VAL A 137 6.99 18.56 -6.97
CA VAL A 137 6.17 18.74 -8.19
C VAL A 137 6.74 17.92 -9.35
N VAL A 138 8.03 18.03 -9.63
CA VAL A 138 8.67 17.26 -10.72
C VAL A 138 8.54 15.75 -10.51
N LEU A 139 8.68 15.28 -9.27
CA LEU A 139 8.53 13.86 -8.95
C LEU A 139 7.07 13.39 -9.12
N LEU A 140 6.11 14.18 -8.67
CA LEU A 140 4.68 13.87 -8.80
C LEU A 140 4.20 13.91 -10.26
N GLU A 141 4.75 14.80 -11.09
CA GLU A 141 4.50 14.82 -12.54
C GLU A 141 4.96 13.53 -13.20
N SER A 142 6.19 13.09 -12.88
CA SER A 142 6.75 11.83 -13.36
C SER A 142 5.93 10.62 -12.89
N GLU A 143 5.52 10.61 -11.62
CA GLU A 143 4.67 9.57 -11.05
C GLU A 143 3.30 9.52 -11.72
N LEU A 144 2.64 10.67 -11.91
CA LEU A 144 1.34 10.75 -12.57
C LEU A 144 1.42 10.23 -14.00
N ALA A 145 2.45 10.65 -14.77
CA ALA A 145 2.67 10.16 -16.12
C ALA A 145 2.89 8.63 -16.15
N GLY A 146 3.64 8.08 -15.19
CA GLY A 146 3.85 6.64 -15.05
C GLY A 146 2.57 5.87 -14.72
N VAL A 147 1.73 6.40 -13.83
CA VAL A 147 0.43 5.81 -13.48
C VAL A 147 -0.53 5.86 -14.67
N GLU A 148 -0.57 6.98 -15.40
CA GLU A 148 -1.43 7.14 -16.58
C GLU A 148 -1.02 6.21 -17.72
N ALA A 149 0.27 6.10 -18.01
CA ALA A 149 0.79 5.16 -18.99
C ALA A 149 0.47 3.70 -18.60
N GLY A 150 0.64 3.34 -17.33
CA GLY A 150 0.27 2.01 -16.82
C GLY A 150 -1.23 1.72 -16.95
N TYR A 151 -2.08 2.69 -16.61
CA TYR A 151 -3.53 2.57 -16.77
C TYR A 151 -3.92 2.38 -18.25
N ALA A 152 -3.34 3.16 -19.16
CA ALA A 152 -3.59 3.04 -20.60
C ALA A 152 -3.20 1.65 -21.12
N ALA A 153 -2.01 1.15 -20.75
CA ALA A 153 -1.56 -0.18 -21.15
C ALA A 153 -2.48 -1.31 -20.67
N LEU A 154 -3.00 -1.22 -19.43
CA LEU A 154 -3.97 -2.18 -18.90
C LEU A 154 -5.28 -2.17 -19.71
N VAL A 155 -5.77 -0.98 -20.06
CA VAL A 155 -6.98 -0.83 -20.89
C VAL A 155 -6.76 -1.38 -22.30
N GLU A 156 -5.60 -1.13 -22.93
CA GLU A 156 -5.24 -1.68 -24.24
C GLU A 156 -5.17 -3.22 -24.23
N GLN A 157 -4.75 -3.81 -23.11
CA GLN A 157 -4.75 -5.26 -22.89
C GLN A 157 -6.15 -5.82 -22.57
N GLY A 158 -7.18 -4.99 -22.53
CA GLY A 158 -8.56 -5.39 -22.23
C GLY A 158 -8.87 -5.57 -20.75
N VAL A 159 -7.98 -5.13 -19.84
CA VAL A 159 -8.25 -5.15 -18.39
C VAL A 159 -9.27 -4.07 -18.06
N ALA A 160 -10.37 -4.45 -17.42
CA ALA A 160 -11.49 -3.57 -17.13
C ALA A 160 -12.17 -3.90 -15.80
N GLY A 161 -13.12 -3.05 -15.39
CA GLY A 161 -13.90 -3.23 -14.17
C GLY A 161 -13.02 -3.18 -12.93
N VAL A 162 -13.12 -4.21 -12.07
CA VAL A 162 -12.40 -4.30 -10.80
C VAL A 162 -10.87 -4.29 -10.98
N GLY A 163 -10.36 -4.81 -12.09
CA GLY A 163 -8.92 -4.95 -12.34
C GLY A 163 -8.16 -3.64 -12.61
N VAL A 164 -8.83 -2.49 -12.54
CA VAL A 164 -8.20 -1.15 -12.67
C VAL A 164 -8.69 -0.14 -11.63
N VAL A 165 -9.51 -0.56 -10.65
CA VAL A 165 -10.15 0.35 -9.70
C VAL A 165 -9.12 1.01 -8.78
N GLU A 166 -8.18 0.23 -8.29
CA GLU A 166 -7.07 0.69 -7.46
C GLU A 166 -6.18 1.68 -8.21
N VAL A 167 -5.93 1.48 -9.51
CA VAL A 167 -5.17 2.42 -10.33
C VAL A 167 -5.90 3.76 -10.46
N ARG A 168 -7.24 3.74 -10.58
CA ARG A 168 -8.04 4.99 -10.60
C ARG A 168 -7.91 5.76 -9.29
N HIS A 169 -7.90 5.05 -8.16
CA HIS A 169 -7.70 5.66 -6.84
C HIS A 169 -6.30 6.27 -6.72
N VAL A 170 -5.24 5.52 -7.05
CA VAL A 170 -3.85 6.03 -7.04
C VAL A 170 -3.71 7.27 -7.93
N ARG A 171 -4.23 7.24 -9.16
CA ARG A 171 -4.17 8.38 -10.07
C ARG A 171 -4.85 9.63 -9.47
N ALA A 172 -6.01 9.46 -8.86
CA ALA A 172 -6.74 10.57 -8.25
C ALA A 172 -5.95 11.20 -7.10
N HIS A 173 -5.31 10.38 -6.26
CA HIS A 173 -4.45 10.85 -5.16
C HIS A 173 -3.21 11.58 -5.68
N VAL A 174 -2.44 11.00 -6.60
CA VAL A 174 -1.23 11.64 -7.14
C VAL A 174 -1.55 12.98 -7.80
N ARG A 175 -2.66 13.05 -8.55
CA ARG A 175 -3.11 14.30 -9.18
C ARG A 175 -3.46 15.36 -8.14
N THR A 176 -4.21 14.98 -7.10
CA THR A 176 -4.59 15.91 -6.03
C THR A 176 -3.35 16.41 -5.27
N ASP A 177 -2.41 15.52 -4.96
CA ASP A 177 -1.13 15.88 -4.34
C ASP A 177 -0.34 16.86 -5.21
N LEU A 178 -0.30 16.65 -6.53
CA LEU A 178 0.37 17.54 -7.48
C LEU A 178 -0.27 18.93 -7.52
N GLU A 179 -1.60 18.99 -7.64
CA GLU A 179 -2.36 20.24 -7.64
C GLU A 179 -2.12 21.04 -6.36
N LEU A 180 -2.31 20.41 -5.20
CA LEU A 180 -2.08 21.05 -3.90
C LEU A 180 -0.63 21.49 -3.69
N THR A 181 0.35 20.70 -4.15
CA THR A 181 1.76 21.06 -4.00
C THR A 181 2.12 22.27 -4.86
N ARG A 182 1.55 22.39 -6.07
CA ARG A 182 1.72 23.57 -6.93
C ARG A 182 1.08 24.80 -6.32
N GLU A 183 -0.15 24.67 -5.81
CA GLU A 183 -0.84 25.77 -5.12
C GLU A 183 -0.03 26.26 -3.92
N LEU A 184 0.50 25.35 -3.11
CA LEU A 184 1.33 25.69 -1.96
C LEU A 184 2.62 26.44 -2.35
N VAL A 185 3.29 26.06 -3.46
CA VAL A 185 4.45 26.80 -3.97
C VAL A 185 4.07 28.26 -4.25
N GLU A 186 2.94 28.49 -4.89
CA GLU A 186 2.46 29.83 -5.21
C GLU A 186 2.00 30.60 -3.97
N ASP A 187 1.37 29.92 -3.00
CA ASP A 187 0.97 30.50 -1.73
C ASP A 187 2.17 31.00 -0.92
N VAL A 188 3.26 30.23 -0.88
CA VAL A 188 4.50 30.63 -0.20
C VAL A 188 5.16 31.80 -0.92
N ARG A 189 5.26 31.75 -2.25
CA ARG A 189 5.84 32.82 -3.07
C ARG A 189 5.09 34.14 -2.96
N SER A 190 3.76 34.07 -2.92
CA SER A 190 2.89 35.23 -2.84
C SER A 190 2.69 35.75 -1.41
N GLY A 191 3.21 35.06 -0.40
CA GLY A 191 3.05 35.41 1.01
C GLY A 191 1.65 35.13 1.56
N ARG A 192 0.83 34.31 0.89
CA ARG A 192 -0.45 33.81 1.45
C ARG A 192 -0.22 32.83 2.60
N VAL A 193 0.92 32.13 2.57
CA VAL A 193 1.43 31.36 3.71
C VAL A 193 2.64 32.09 4.29
N THR A 194 2.55 32.46 5.56
CA THR A 194 3.58 33.22 6.28
C THR A 194 4.26 32.35 7.34
N TRP A 195 5.55 32.62 7.59
CA TRP A 195 6.37 31.91 8.58
C TRP A 195 6.40 32.60 9.94
N THR A 196 6.01 33.86 9.96
CA THR A 196 5.64 34.55 11.18
C THR A 196 4.19 34.18 11.47
N ALA A 197 3.91 33.61 12.64
CA ALA A 197 2.59 33.81 13.20
C ALA A 197 2.39 35.32 13.20
N ASP A 198 1.31 35.83 12.60
CA ASP A 198 0.91 37.21 12.81
C ASP A 198 0.64 37.35 14.31
N ALA A 199 1.70 37.66 15.04
CA ALA A 199 1.69 38.04 16.43
C ALA A 199 1.55 39.55 16.48
N GLU A 200 0.52 40.10 15.85
CA GLU A 200 0.13 41.50 16.03
C GLU A 200 -1.40 41.63 15.97
N GLY A 201 -2.00 41.97 17.13
CA GLY A 201 -3.28 42.67 17.25
C GLY A 201 -4.33 42.00 18.11
#